data_AF-A0A521ZTY6-F1
#
_entry.id   AF-A0A521ZTY6-F1
#
_cell.length_a   1.000
_cell.length_b   1.000
_cell.length_c   1.000
_cell.angle_alpha   90.00
_cell.angle_beta   90.00
_cell.angle_gamma   90.00
#
_symmetry.space_group_name_H-M   'P 1'
#
loop_
_entity.id
_entity.type
_entity.pdbx_description
1 polymer ?
#
loop_
_entity_poly.entity_id
_entity_poly.type
_entity_poly.pdbx_seq_one_letter_code
_entity_poly.pdbx_strand_id
1 'polypeptide(L)'
;MAKLVLGFTGEIASGKGTASKYVVEKYQAVSYRFSTMLRDLLKRMYLEDSRENMQKISTVLRQNFGEDIMAKVMFNDAKESQQNVVVIDGIRRLADITYLKELPEFKLVYIEATMEKRFERIVKRGENPDDQAKTLEQFQRDHQAETELQIKDLKQYASAVIDNNGSQDELHSQIDKLIAEGLQ
;
A
#
# COMPACT_ATOMS: atom_id res chain seq x y z
N MET A 1 1.97 4.10 -21.38
CA MET A 1 1.11 3.12 -20.67
C MET A 1 2.04 2.12 -20.01
N ALA A 2 1.84 1.91 -18.72
CA ALA A 2 2.64 0.95 -17.95
C ALA A 2 2.47 -0.47 -18.49
N LYS A 3 3.52 -1.27 -18.38
CA LYS A 3 3.49 -2.70 -18.74
C LYS A 3 3.13 -3.58 -17.54
N LEU A 4 3.32 -3.07 -16.33
CA LEU A 4 3.01 -3.75 -15.08
C LEU A 4 2.60 -2.73 -14.02
N VAL A 5 1.48 -2.98 -13.36
CA VAL A 5 1.00 -2.17 -12.22
C VAL A 5 0.91 -3.06 -10.98
N LEU A 6 1.78 -2.82 -10.00
CA LEU A 6 1.83 -3.59 -8.76
C LEU A 6 1.12 -2.84 -7.64
N GLY A 7 0.03 -3.40 -7.13
CA GLY A 7 -0.59 -2.92 -5.89
C GLY A 7 -0.05 -3.69 -4.69
N PHE A 8 0.71 -3.05 -3.80
CA PHE A 8 1.17 -3.72 -2.57
C PHE A 8 0.19 -3.50 -1.42
N THR A 9 -0.25 -4.61 -0.82
CA THR A 9 -1.13 -4.61 0.37
C THR A 9 -0.64 -5.64 1.41
N GLY A 10 -1.26 -5.66 2.59
CA GLY A 10 -0.80 -6.43 3.75
C GLY A 10 -0.92 -5.63 5.04
N GLU A 11 -0.94 -6.32 6.17
CA GLU A 11 -1.15 -5.72 7.50
C GLU A 11 -0.01 -4.78 7.92
N ILE A 12 -0.22 -3.97 8.96
CA ILE A 12 0.81 -3.04 9.46
C ILE A 12 2.14 -3.77 9.76
N ALA A 13 3.26 -3.13 9.43
CA ALA A 13 4.62 -3.69 9.56
C ALA A 13 4.92 -4.98 8.76
N SER A 14 4.08 -5.34 7.78
CA SER A 14 4.35 -6.49 6.90
C SER A 14 5.50 -6.29 5.91
N GLY A 15 5.94 -5.05 5.63
CA GLY A 15 7.05 -4.75 4.72
C GLY A 15 6.69 -4.13 3.36
N LYS A 16 5.41 -3.76 3.14
CA LYS A 16 4.93 -3.06 1.92
C LYS A 16 5.78 -1.87 1.49
N GLY A 17 6.19 -1.03 2.45
CA GLY A 17 7.02 0.15 2.18
C GLY A 17 8.41 -0.25 1.65
N THR A 18 9.02 -1.28 2.24
CA THR A 18 10.30 -1.84 1.79
C THR A 18 10.19 -2.39 0.37
N ALA A 19 9.14 -3.18 0.08
CA ALA A 19 8.90 -3.70 -1.26
C ALA A 19 8.70 -2.59 -2.29
N SER A 20 7.85 -1.59 -1.97
CA SER A 20 7.60 -0.45 -2.85
C SER A 20 8.89 0.33 -3.15
N LYS A 21 9.69 0.59 -2.11
CA LYS A 21 10.99 1.27 -2.24
C LYS A 21 11.94 0.48 -3.14
N TYR A 22 12.06 -0.83 -2.91
CA TYR A 22 12.92 -1.70 -3.70
C TYR A 22 12.55 -1.70 -5.18
N VAL A 23 11.25 -1.80 -5.50
CA VAL A 23 10.77 -1.77 -6.90
C VAL A 23 11.07 -0.43 -7.56
N VAL A 24 10.81 0.69 -6.87
CA VAL A 24 11.12 2.03 -7.37
C VAL A 24 12.60 2.18 -7.67
N GLU A 25 13.48 1.78 -6.74
CA GLU A 25 14.93 1.95 -6.87
C GLU A 25 15.53 1.04 -7.95
N LYS A 26 15.15 -0.24 -7.99
CA LYS A 26 15.74 -1.22 -8.91
C LYS A 26 15.20 -1.14 -10.33
N TYR A 27 13.89 -0.93 -10.47
CA TYR A 27 13.19 -0.98 -11.76
C TYR A 27 12.85 0.39 -12.34
N GLN A 28 13.34 1.47 -11.71
CA GLN A 28 13.02 2.86 -12.08
C GLN A 28 11.50 3.08 -12.13
N ALA A 29 10.77 2.39 -11.26
CA ALA A 29 9.32 2.46 -11.22
C ALA A 29 8.86 3.80 -10.63
N VAL A 30 7.64 4.20 -10.97
CA VAL A 30 6.95 5.30 -10.27
C VAL A 30 6.03 4.72 -9.20
N SER A 31 5.94 5.38 -8.05
CA SER A 31 4.98 5.02 -7.01
C SER A 31 3.90 6.10 -6.88
N TYR A 32 2.64 5.67 -6.98
CA TYR A 32 1.48 6.48 -6.64
C TYR A 32 0.92 6.03 -5.31
N ARG A 33 0.65 6.99 -4.44
CA ARG A 33 0.08 6.76 -3.11
C ARG A 33 -1.26 7.45 -3.03
N PHE A 34 -2.25 6.79 -2.44
CA PHE A 34 -3.56 7.39 -2.16
C PHE A 34 -3.46 8.73 -1.40
N SER A 35 -2.46 8.86 -0.51
CA SER A 35 -2.25 10.10 0.24
C SER A 35 -1.68 11.26 -0.60
N THR A 36 -1.01 10.99 -1.74
CA THR A 36 -0.38 12.05 -2.55
C THR A 36 -1.42 13.02 -3.10
N MET A 37 -2.51 12.53 -3.68
CA MET A 37 -3.56 13.39 -4.22
C MET A 37 -4.21 14.30 -3.16
N LEU A 38 -4.35 13.81 -1.93
CA LEU A 38 -4.92 14.59 -0.84
C LEU A 38 -3.94 15.69 -0.40
N ARG A 39 -2.64 15.38 -0.36
CA ARG A 39 -1.59 16.37 -0.08
C ARG A 39 -1.51 17.42 -1.18
N ASP A 40 -1.67 17.04 -2.45
CA ASP A 40 -1.70 17.97 -3.57
C ASP A 40 -2.86 18.97 -3.46
N LEU A 41 -4.05 18.49 -3.06
CA LEU A 41 -5.20 19.35 -2.80
C LEU A 41 -4.97 20.29 -1.62
N LEU A 42 -4.46 19.78 -0.49
CA LEU A 42 -4.12 20.63 0.67
C LEU A 42 -3.12 21.71 0.30
N LYS A 43 -2.05 21.33 -0.41
CA LYS A 43 -1.03 22.25 -0.90
C LYS A 43 -1.63 23.30 -1.82
N ARG A 44 -2.51 22.91 -2.76
CA ARG A 44 -3.17 23.84 -3.68
C ARG A 44 -4.08 24.83 -2.96
N MET A 45 -4.66 24.43 -1.84
CA MET A 45 -5.52 25.26 -1.00
C MET A 45 -4.76 26.04 0.09
N TYR A 46 -3.42 25.92 0.15
CA TYR A 46 -2.58 26.52 1.19
C TYR A 46 -2.97 26.09 2.61
N LEU A 47 -3.38 24.82 2.77
CA LEU A 47 -3.69 24.22 4.06
C LEU A 47 -2.51 23.41 4.58
N GLU A 48 -2.42 23.30 5.91
CA GLU A 48 -1.39 22.48 6.57
C GLU A 48 -1.54 21.00 6.21
N ASP A 49 -0.42 20.36 5.91
CA ASP A 49 -0.32 18.92 5.68
C ASP A 49 -0.38 18.15 7.02
N SER A 50 -1.57 18.14 7.62
CA SER A 50 -1.86 17.44 8.87
C SER A 50 -2.78 16.25 8.64
N ARG A 51 -2.68 15.23 9.53
CA ARG A 51 -3.56 14.06 9.48
C ARG A 51 -5.05 14.44 9.55
N GLU A 52 -5.37 15.44 10.36
CA GLU A 52 -6.73 15.96 10.50
C GLU A 52 -7.24 16.55 9.18
N ASN A 53 -6.46 17.41 8.54
CA ASN A 53 -6.86 18.04 7.27
C ASN A 53 -6.98 17.01 6.13
N MET A 54 -6.08 16.02 6.10
CA MET A 54 -6.14 14.90 5.16
C MET A 54 -7.44 14.10 5.33
N GLN A 55 -7.85 13.80 6.57
CA GLN A 55 -9.11 13.11 6.86
C GLN A 55 -10.32 13.93 6.45
N LYS A 56 -10.31 15.26 6.71
CA LYS A 56 -11.39 16.18 6.30
C LYS A 56 -11.57 16.20 4.79
N ILE A 57 -10.51 16.47 4.02
CA ILE A 57 -10.60 16.50 2.55
C ILE A 57 -11.00 15.13 2.00
N SER A 58 -10.41 14.05 2.52
CA SER A 58 -10.76 12.69 2.09
C SER A 58 -12.25 12.39 2.29
N THR A 59 -12.83 12.84 3.41
CA THR A 59 -14.26 12.69 3.70
C THR A 59 -15.12 13.53 2.77
N VAL A 60 -14.77 14.81 2.57
CA VAL A 60 -15.49 15.71 1.64
C VAL A 60 -15.50 15.14 0.22
N LEU A 61 -14.36 14.65 -0.26
CA LEU A 61 -14.27 14.07 -1.60
C LEU A 61 -15.18 12.85 -1.74
N ARG A 62 -15.16 11.94 -0.77
CA ARG A 62 -15.99 10.73 -0.83
C ARG A 62 -17.48 11.02 -0.75
N GLN A 63 -17.89 11.95 0.11
CA GLN A 63 -19.29 12.35 0.27
C GLN A 63 -19.87 13.00 -0.98
N ASN A 64 -19.05 13.72 -1.75
CA ASN A 64 -19.52 14.51 -2.89
C ASN A 64 -19.26 13.85 -4.26
N PHE A 65 -18.24 12.99 -4.37
CA PHE A 65 -17.81 12.39 -5.64
C PHE A 65 -17.79 10.85 -5.64
N GLY A 66 -18.14 10.21 -4.52
CA GLY A 66 -18.20 8.76 -4.38
C GLY A 66 -17.05 8.16 -3.56
N GLU A 67 -17.33 7.06 -2.89
CA GLU A 67 -16.36 6.33 -2.03
C GLU A 67 -15.11 5.84 -2.80
N ASP A 68 -15.24 5.69 -4.12
CA ASP A 68 -14.27 5.15 -5.07
C ASP A 68 -13.45 6.25 -5.80
N ILE A 69 -13.69 7.54 -5.52
CA ILE A 69 -13.02 8.65 -6.20
C ILE A 69 -11.50 8.54 -6.17
N MET A 70 -10.92 8.14 -5.03
CA MET A 70 -9.46 7.99 -4.92
C MET A 70 -8.94 6.78 -5.70
N ALA A 71 -9.72 5.69 -5.77
CA ALA A 71 -9.36 4.53 -6.60
C ALA A 71 -9.35 4.90 -8.09
N LYS A 72 -10.29 5.76 -8.50
CA LYS A 72 -10.34 6.31 -9.87
C LYS A 72 -9.14 7.19 -10.18
N VAL A 73 -8.65 7.98 -9.24
CA VAL A 73 -7.41 8.76 -9.40
C VAL A 73 -6.22 7.82 -9.62
N MET A 74 -6.04 6.82 -8.74
CA MET A 74 -4.95 5.85 -8.88
C MET A 74 -4.99 5.08 -10.21
N PHE A 75 -6.19 4.72 -10.69
CA PHE A 75 -6.36 4.11 -12.01
C PHE A 75 -5.84 5.01 -13.14
N ASN A 76 -6.23 6.29 -13.15
CA ASN A 76 -5.80 7.21 -14.20
C ASN A 76 -4.29 7.51 -14.10
N ASP A 77 -3.75 7.69 -12.90
CA ASP A 77 -2.32 7.88 -12.68
C ASP A 77 -1.51 6.69 -13.21
N ALA A 78 -1.95 5.46 -12.91
CA ALA A 78 -1.32 4.25 -13.41
C ALA A 78 -1.39 4.11 -14.93
N LYS A 79 -2.56 4.38 -15.51
CA LYS A 79 -2.82 4.29 -16.95
C LYS A 79 -2.00 5.28 -17.76
N GLU A 80 -1.94 6.54 -17.32
CA GLU A 80 -1.24 7.64 -17.99
C GLU A 80 0.27 7.64 -17.73
N SER A 81 0.74 6.78 -16.80
CA SER A 81 2.16 6.64 -16.51
C SER A 81 2.97 6.28 -17.77
N GLN A 82 4.10 6.96 -17.89
CA GLN A 82 5.10 6.70 -18.92
C GLN A 82 6.15 5.68 -18.47
N GLN A 83 6.11 5.26 -17.20
CA GLN A 83 7.02 4.24 -16.68
C GLN A 83 6.51 2.83 -16.98
N ASN A 84 7.45 1.92 -17.25
CA ASN A 84 7.12 0.51 -17.52
C ASN A 84 6.51 -0.18 -16.30
N VAL A 85 6.98 0.15 -15.10
CA VAL A 85 6.49 -0.41 -13.83
C VAL A 85 5.91 0.71 -12.99
N VAL A 86 4.69 0.49 -12.49
CA VAL A 86 3.98 1.38 -11.56
C VAL A 86 3.73 0.64 -10.27
N VAL A 87 3.93 1.31 -9.14
CA VAL A 87 3.58 0.80 -7.81
C VAL A 87 2.41 1.63 -7.25
N ILE A 88 1.33 0.97 -6.87
CA ILE A 88 0.24 1.57 -6.11
C ILE A 88 0.41 1.19 -4.64
N ASP A 89 0.59 2.21 -3.81
CA ASP A 89 0.83 2.08 -2.38
C ASP A 89 -0.33 2.71 -1.58
N GLY A 90 -0.63 2.11 -0.43
CA GLY A 90 -1.73 2.51 0.43
C GLY A 90 -3.08 1.85 0.12
N ILE A 91 -3.10 0.70 -0.56
CA ILE A 91 -4.31 -0.10 -0.77
C ILE A 91 -4.73 -0.77 0.55
N ARG A 92 -5.92 -0.42 1.06
CA ARG A 92 -6.41 -0.89 2.37
C ARG A 92 -7.75 -1.61 2.34
N ARG A 93 -8.56 -1.38 1.30
CA ARG A 93 -9.91 -1.96 1.17
C ARG A 93 -10.20 -2.36 -0.26
N LEU A 94 -11.21 -3.22 -0.45
CA LEU A 94 -11.60 -3.72 -1.78
C LEU A 94 -12.01 -2.57 -2.73
N ALA A 95 -12.62 -1.51 -2.19
CA ALA A 95 -12.99 -0.32 -2.95
C ALA A 95 -11.79 0.39 -3.57
N ASP A 96 -10.60 0.29 -2.97
CA ASP A 96 -9.38 0.95 -3.47
C ASP A 96 -8.88 0.31 -4.77
N ILE A 97 -9.26 -0.95 -5.04
CA ILE A 97 -8.83 -1.71 -6.22
C ILE A 97 -9.91 -1.91 -7.26
N THR A 98 -11.12 -1.38 -7.04
CA THR A 98 -12.26 -1.55 -7.95
C THR A 98 -11.90 -1.18 -9.39
N TYR A 99 -11.38 0.02 -9.60
CA TYR A 99 -10.94 0.47 -10.93
C TYR A 99 -9.60 -0.13 -11.35
N LEU A 100 -8.67 -0.34 -10.41
CA LEU A 100 -7.35 -0.89 -10.73
C LEU A 100 -7.44 -2.28 -11.37
N LYS A 101 -8.43 -3.10 -10.96
CA LYS A 101 -8.70 -4.41 -11.57
C LYS A 101 -9.13 -4.35 -13.04
N GLU A 102 -9.56 -3.19 -13.54
CA GLU A 102 -9.89 -3.00 -14.95
C GLU A 102 -8.63 -2.87 -15.83
N LEU A 103 -7.46 -2.63 -15.23
CA LEU A 103 -6.17 -2.65 -15.94
C LEU A 103 -5.71 -4.12 -16.07
N PRO A 104 -5.55 -4.65 -17.29
CA PRO A 104 -5.03 -6.01 -17.49
C PRO A 104 -3.66 -6.25 -16.86
N GLU A 105 -2.86 -5.20 -16.76
CA GLU A 105 -1.50 -5.19 -16.23
C GLU A 105 -1.45 -5.09 -14.69
N PHE A 106 -2.61 -4.92 -14.03
CA PHE A 106 -2.67 -4.79 -12.58
C PHE A 106 -2.55 -6.14 -11.88
N LYS A 107 -1.63 -6.21 -10.92
CA LYS A 107 -1.46 -7.33 -10.00
C LYS A 107 -1.51 -6.82 -8.56
N LEU A 108 -2.47 -7.33 -7.79
CA LEU A 108 -2.49 -7.12 -6.35
C LEU A 108 -1.54 -8.11 -5.69
N VAL A 109 -0.55 -7.61 -4.95
CA VAL A 109 0.44 -8.41 -4.25
C VAL A 109 0.27 -8.22 -2.75
N TYR A 110 -0.05 -9.31 -2.05
CA TYR A 110 -0.19 -9.30 -0.60
C TYR A 110 1.15 -9.67 0.05
N ILE A 111 1.69 -8.79 0.89
CA ILE A 111 2.88 -9.07 1.68
C ILE A 111 2.47 -9.58 3.05
N GLU A 112 2.76 -10.84 3.30
CA GLU A 112 2.46 -11.55 4.53
C GLU A 112 3.70 -11.61 5.44
N ALA A 113 3.49 -11.37 6.73
CA ALA A 113 4.49 -11.61 7.76
C ALA A 113 3.75 -11.99 9.05
N THR A 114 4.35 -12.88 9.85
CA THR A 114 3.74 -13.35 11.10
C THR A 114 3.56 -12.21 12.09
N MET A 115 2.62 -12.38 13.01
CA MET A 115 2.33 -11.42 14.07
C MET A 115 3.60 -11.06 14.85
N GLU A 116 4.43 -12.07 15.16
CA GLU A 116 5.68 -11.95 15.88
C GLU A 116 6.69 -11.10 15.10
N LYS A 117 6.87 -11.36 13.80
CA LYS A 117 7.78 -10.59 12.94
C LYS A 117 7.33 -9.14 12.79
N ARG A 118 6.03 -8.91 12.66
CA ARG A 118 5.46 -7.55 12.56
C ARG A 118 5.62 -6.80 13.88
N PHE A 119 5.40 -7.46 15.00
CA PHE A 119 5.64 -6.89 16.33
C PHE A 119 7.11 -6.53 16.55
N GLU A 120 8.04 -7.44 16.26
CA GLU A 120 9.49 -7.19 16.32
C GLU A 120 9.88 -5.92 15.53
N ARG A 121 9.31 -5.75 14.33
CA ARG A 121 9.55 -4.59 13.46
C ARG A 121 9.00 -3.30 14.04
N ILE A 122 7.78 -3.30 14.59
CA ILE A 122 7.19 -2.10 15.21
C ILE A 122 8.05 -1.64 16.38
N VAL A 123 8.39 -2.55 17.29
CA VAL A 123 9.19 -2.25 18.48
C VAL A 123 10.57 -1.71 18.09
N LYS A 124 11.23 -2.32 17.09
CA LYS A 124 12.52 -1.82 16.58
C LYS A 124 12.42 -0.46 15.89
N ARG A 125 11.35 -0.22 15.13
CA ARG A 125 11.19 0.99 14.32
C ARG A 125 10.98 2.23 15.19
N GLY A 126 10.20 2.10 16.27
CA GLY A 126 9.97 3.20 17.21
C GLY A 126 9.41 4.46 16.53
N GLU A 127 8.55 4.29 15.52
CA GLU A 127 8.07 5.43 14.71
C GLU A 127 7.06 6.26 15.49
N ASN A 128 6.24 5.61 16.32
CA ASN A 128 5.34 6.27 17.25
C ASN A 128 5.94 6.29 18.67
N PRO A 129 5.58 7.29 19.50
CA PRO A 129 6.09 7.42 20.87
C PRO A 129 5.86 6.18 21.75
N ASP A 130 4.82 5.39 21.46
CA ASP A 130 4.39 4.21 22.21
C ASP A 130 4.89 2.88 21.63
N ASP A 131 5.48 2.88 20.42
CA ASP A 131 5.87 1.66 19.71
C ASP A 131 6.89 0.81 20.51
N GLN A 132 7.85 1.45 21.19
CA GLN A 132 8.89 0.75 21.96
C GLN A 132 8.39 0.16 23.29
N ALA A 133 7.32 0.72 23.85
CA ALA A 133 6.72 0.26 25.10
C ALA A 133 5.56 -0.73 24.88
N LYS A 134 5.24 -1.03 23.62
CA LYS A 134 4.08 -1.83 23.23
C LYS A 134 4.29 -3.31 23.58
N THR A 135 3.32 -3.92 24.23
CA THR A 135 3.32 -5.38 24.48
C THR A 135 2.74 -6.13 23.29
N LEU A 136 3.12 -7.41 23.14
CA LEU A 136 2.56 -8.29 22.10
C LEU A 136 1.03 -8.41 22.22
N GLU A 137 0.50 -8.45 23.45
CA GLU A 137 -0.94 -8.51 23.70
C GLU A 137 -1.66 -7.23 23.27
N GLN A 138 -1.07 -6.05 23.53
CA GLN A 138 -1.63 -4.78 23.05
C GLN A 138 -1.58 -4.75 21.51
N PHE A 139 -0.47 -5.20 20.92
CA PHE A 139 -0.34 -5.32 19.48
C PHE A 139 -1.43 -6.23 18.89
N GLN A 140 -1.63 -7.44 19.43
CA GLN A 140 -2.67 -8.37 18.97
C GLN A 140 -4.08 -7.76 19.07
N ARG A 141 -4.39 -7.02 20.14
CA ARG A 141 -5.68 -6.33 20.29
C ARG A 141 -5.88 -5.26 19.23
N ASP A 142 -4.86 -4.45 18.95
CA ASP A 142 -4.94 -3.40 17.93
C ASP A 142 -5.17 -3.99 16.51
N HIS A 143 -4.73 -5.22 16.27
CA HIS A 143 -4.94 -5.94 15.00
C HIS A 143 -6.35 -6.50 14.83
N GLN A 144 -7.20 -6.41 15.85
CA GLN A 144 -8.63 -6.69 15.73
C GLN A 144 -9.42 -5.46 15.26
N ALA A 145 -8.77 -4.31 15.07
CA ALA A 145 -9.42 -3.14 14.51
C ALA A 145 -9.96 -3.46 13.11
N GLU A 146 -11.16 -2.95 12.80
CA GLU A 146 -11.87 -3.20 11.53
C GLU A 146 -10.98 -2.92 10.31
N THR A 147 -10.15 -1.87 10.37
CA THR A 147 -9.24 -1.51 9.29
C THR A 147 -8.18 -2.57 8.98
N GLU A 148 -7.68 -3.28 9.99
CA GLU A 148 -6.71 -4.37 9.78
C GLU A 148 -7.40 -5.64 9.27
N LEU A 149 -8.64 -5.90 9.72
CA LEU A 149 -9.46 -7.01 9.20
C LEU A 149 -9.77 -6.84 7.70
N GLN A 150 -10.18 -5.63 7.29
CA GLN A 150 -10.42 -5.32 5.87
C GLN A 150 -9.16 -5.49 5.01
N ILE A 151 -7.99 -5.15 5.55
CA ILE A 151 -6.72 -5.39 4.86
C ILE A 151 -6.47 -6.88 4.70
N LYS A 152 -6.68 -7.68 5.75
CA LYS A 152 -6.50 -9.14 5.70
C LYS A 152 -7.40 -9.78 4.64
N ASP A 153 -8.63 -9.30 4.49
CA ASP A 153 -9.56 -9.77 3.48
C ASP A 153 -9.06 -9.51 2.04
N LEU A 154 -8.14 -8.58 1.81
CA LEU A 154 -7.55 -8.36 0.49
C LEU A 154 -6.68 -9.53 0.02
N LYS A 155 -6.18 -10.37 0.94
CA LYS A 155 -5.35 -11.54 0.60
C LYS A 155 -6.06 -12.48 -0.40
N GLN A 156 -7.38 -12.65 -0.27
CA GLN A 156 -8.16 -13.54 -1.14
C GLN A 156 -8.28 -13.01 -2.59
N TYR A 157 -8.01 -11.72 -2.80
CA TYR A 157 -8.04 -11.09 -4.12
C TYR A 157 -6.64 -10.87 -4.70
N ALA A 158 -5.59 -11.30 -3.98
CA ALA A 158 -4.22 -11.11 -4.40
C ALA A 158 -3.86 -12.05 -5.55
N SER A 159 -3.20 -11.52 -6.58
CA SER A 159 -2.62 -12.30 -7.66
C SER A 159 -1.38 -13.08 -7.19
N ALA A 160 -0.71 -12.58 -6.14
CA ALA A 160 0.43 -13.23 -5.52
C ALA A 160 0.49 -12.89 -4.03
N VAL A 161 1.05 -13.82 -3.25
CA VAL A 161 1.37 -13.62 -1.84
C VAL A 161 2.88 -13.75 -1.68
N ILE A 162 3.51 -12.75 -1.07
CA ILE A 162 4.94 -12.77 -0.72
C ILE A 162 5.05 -13.09 0.77
N ASP A 163 5.85 -14.10 1.10
CA ASP A 163 6.24 -14.38 2.48
C ASP A 163 7.44 -13.48 2.86
N ASN A 164 7.23 -12.59 3.83
CA ASN A 164 8.24 -11.70 4.36
C ASN A 164 8.60 -12.02 5.82
N ASN A 165 8.73 -13.30 6.15
CA ASN A 165 9.25 -13.77 7.44
C ASN A 165 10.76 -13.97 7.47
N GLY A 166 11.38 -14.11 6.29
CA GLY A 166 12.80 -14.36 6.11
C GLY A 166 13.66 -13.10 6.02
N SER A 167 14.76 -13.22 5.27
CA SER A 167 15.70 -12.12 5.05
C SER A 167 15.20 -11.09 4.04
N GLN A 168 15.84 -9.92 4.01
CA GLN A 168 15.54 -8.89 3.02
C GLN A 168 15.85 -9.36 1.58
N ASP A 169 16.87 -10.19 1.39
CA ASP A 169 17.23 -10.74 0.09
C ASP A 169 16.19 -11.75 -0.41
N GLU A 170 15.57 -12.52 0.49
CA GLU A 170 14.44 -13.39 0.15
C GLU A 170 13.20 -12.60 -0.27
N LEU A 171 12.91 -11.48 0.40
CA LEU A 171 11.84 -10.56 -0.01
C LEU A 171 12.12 -10.00 -1.42
N HIS A 172 13.34 -9.50 -1.65
CA HIS A 172 13.75 -8.94 -2.93
C HIS A 172 13.68 -9.98 -4.06
N SER A 173 14.14 -11.20 -3.82
CA SER A 173 14.12 -12.28 -4.81
C SER A 173 12.69 -12.69 -5.21
N GLN A 174 11.75 -12.70 -4.25
CA GLN A 174 10.34 -12.94 -4.55
C GLN A 174 9.73 -11.81 -5.39
N ILE A 175 10.06 -10.55 -5.10
CA ILE A 175 9.61 -9.40 -5.88
C ILE A 175 10.16 -9.46 -7.31
N ASP A 176 11.45 -9.77 -7.47
CA ASP A 176 12.10 -9.89 -8.77
C ASP A 176 11.43 -10.94 -9.65
N LYS A 177 11.09 -12.09 -9.06
CA LYS A 177 10.37 -13.16 -9.75
C LYS A 177 9.00 -12.67 -10.25
N LEU A 178 8.22 -11.98 -9.41
CA LEU A 178 6.91 -11.46 -9.81
C LEU A 178 7.01 -10.42 -10.94
N ILE A 179 8.02 -9.55 -10.90
CA ILE A 179 8.22 -8.56 -11.96
C ILE A 179 8.65 -9.24 -13.25
N ALA A 180 9.54 -10.23 -13.18
CA ALA A 180 9.97 -10.99 -14.35
C ALA A 180 8.82 -11.75 -15.01
N GLU A 181 7.90 -12.31 -14.23
CA GLU A 181 6.69 -12.98 -14.73
C GLU A 181 5.65 -11.98 -15.28
N GLY A 182 5.50 -10.81 -14.65
CA GLY A 182 4.53 -9.80 -15.05
C GLY A 182 4.93 -8.90 -16.22
N LEU A 183 6.21 -8.89 -16.60
CA LEU A 183 6.73 -8.15 -17.76
C LEU A 183 6.83 -8.98 -19.05
N GLN A 184 6.48 -10.26 -19.01
CA GLN A 184 6.37 -11.14 -20.18
C GLN A 184 5.07 -10.88 -20.94
#